data_AF-A0A6N7B9Y6-F1
#
_entry.id   AF-A0A6N7B9Y6-F1
#
_cell.length_a   1.000
_cell.length_b   1.000
_cell.length_c   1.000
_cell.angle_alpha   90.00
_cell.angle_beta   90.00
_cell.angle_gamma   90.00
#
_symmetry.space_group_name_H-M   'P 1'
#
loop_
_entity.id
_entity.type
_entity.pdbx_description
1 polymer ?
#
loop_
_entity_poly.entity_id
_entity_poly.type
_entity_poly.pdbx_seq_one_letter_code
_entity_poly.pdbx_strand_id
1 'polypeptide(L)'
;MKFIYSALLFSLLVLPTFSTNAQTTYTSWKLYDDSQVAQVNITMSQAAFDWMIANYMSDSAHVCTFKFKNKYIDTTITNVAIRIRGNTSRSAQKKSFKISFNDFEKGREFYDVEKLNLNGEHNDPSIARSKVSWGLFQKSGLPSTRASYAAVYINDKYMGLYISVENIDDQFLKKRFYDASGNLYKCLYGASFAP
;
A
#
# COMPACT_ATOMS: atom_id res chain seq x y z
N MET A 1 -73.33 -33.50 2.90
CA MET A 1 -72.67 -32.29 3.45
C MET A 1 -71.19 -32.58 3.61
N LYS A 2 -70.34 -31.84 2.87
CA LYS A 2 -68.88 -31.86 2.96
C LYS A 2 -68.43 -31.16 4.24
N PHE A 3 -67.30 -31.56 4.83
CA PHE A 3 -66.09 -30.73 4.98
C PHE A 3 -65.05 -31.52 5.79
N ILE A 4 -63.95 -31.90 5.12
CA ILE A 4 -62.74 -32.50 5.70
C ILE A 4 -61.78 -31.32 5.90
N TYR A 5 -61.42 -31.01 7.15
CA TYR A 5 -60.38 -30.03 7.44
C TYR A 5 -59.02 -30.73 7.44
N SER A 6 -58.26 -30.54 6.37
CA SER A 6 -56.85 -30.90 6.28
C SER A 6 -56.02 -29.81 6.94
N ALA A 7 -55.40 -30.12 8.09
CA ALA A 7 -54.49 -29.23 8.78
C ALA A 7 -53.11 -29.29 8.11
N LEU A 8 -52.79 -28.27 7.31
CA LEU A 8 -51.44 -28.06 6.77
C LEU A 8 -50.53 -27.54 7.89
N LEU A 9 -49.65 -28.40 8.42
CA LEU A 9 -48.53 -27.98 9.26
C LEU A 9 -47.49 -27.25 8.41
N PHE A 10 -47.40 -25.93 8.56
CA PHE A 10 -46.34 -25.13 7.97
C PHE A 10 -45.11 -25.20 8.88
N SER A 11 -44.17 -26.11 8.61
CA SER A 11 -42.90 -26.15 9.32
C SER A 11 -42.02 -24.98 8.84
N LEU A 12 -41.82 -23.99 9.70
CA LEU A 12 -40.95 -22.85 9.43
C LEU A 12 -39.49 -23.34 9.55
N LEU A 13 -38.84 -23.59 8.40
CA LEU A 13 -37.41 -23.90 8.35
C LEU A 13 -36.62 -22.62 8.62
N VAL A 14 -36.21 -22.42 9.88
CA VAL A 14 -35.26 -21.38 10.25
C VAL A 14 -33.87 -21.85 9.81
N LEU A 15 -33.43 -21.41 8.64
CA LEU A 15 -32.05 -21.61 8.18
C LEU A 15 -31.14 -20.69 9.02
N PRO A 16 -30.24 -21.22 9.87
CA PRO A 16 -29.25 -20.40 10.54
C PRO A 16 -28.32 -19.80 9.47
N THR A 17 -28.37 -18.48 9.30
CA THR A 17 -27.40 -17.75 8.50
C THR A 17 -26.08 -17.73 9.27
N PHE A 18 -25.25 -18.75 9.04
CA PHE A 18 -23.86 -18.71 9.47
C PHE A 18 -23.12 -17.65 8.65
N SER A 19 -23.01 -16.44 9.19
CA SER A 19 -22.06 -15.45 8.68
C SER A 19 -20.65 -15.88 9.07
N THR A 20 -19.97 -16.61 8.19
CA THR A 20 -18.53 -16.81 8.30
C THR A 20 -17.84 -15.49 7.97
N ASN A 21 -17.46 -14.74 9.00
CA ASN A 21 -16.46 -13.70 8.81
C ASN A 21 -15.13 -14.41 8.52
N ALA A 22 -14.77 -14.51 7.24
CA ALA A 22 -13.43 -14.91 6.85
C ALA A 22 -12.46 -13.87 7.43
N GLN A 23 -11.82 -14.17 8.57
CA GLN A 23 -10.75 -13.36 9.10
C GLN A 23 -9.60 -13.40 8.09
N THR A 24 -9.27 -12.26 7.51
CA THR A 24 -8.08 -12.12 6.70
C THR A 24 -6.87 -12.29 7.61
N THR A 25 -6.05 -13.31 7.35
CA THR A 25 -4.81 -13.60 8.11
C THR A 25 -3.71 -12.56 7.88
N TYR A 26 -3.91 -11.65 6.93
CA TYR A 26 -2.95 -10.62 6.56
C TYR A 26 -2.79 -9.57 7.67
N THR A 27 -1.54 -9.30 8.01
CA THR A 27 -1.11 -8.28 8.96
C THR A 27 -0.75 -6.95 8.29
N SER A 28 -0.77 -6.88 6.96
CA SER A 28 -0.48 -5.65 6.18
C SER A 28 -1.29 -4.41 6.57
N TRP A 29 -2.48 -4.57 7.19
CA TRP A 29 -3.26 -3.44 7.67
C TRP A 29 -2.52 -2.60 8.72
N LYS A 30 -1.60 -3.22 9.47
CA LYS A 30 -0.79 -2.55 10.49
C LYS A 30 0.11 -1.46 9.91
N LEU A 31 0.53 -1.58 8.65
CA LEU A 31 1.32 -0.56 7.95
C LEU A 31 0.52 0.70 7.62
N TYR A 32 -0.79 0.56 7.51
CA TYR A 32 -1.73 1.61 7.11
C TYR A 32 -2.66 2.03 8.25
N ASP A 33 -2.28 1.72 9.50
CA ASP A 33 -2.92 2.31 10.67
C ASP A 33 -2.82 3.84 10.60
N ASP A 34 -3.96 4.49 10.72
CA ASP A 34 -4.09 5.94 10.59
C ASP A 34 -4.39 6.61 11.94
N SER A 35 -4.26 5.87 13.05
CA SER A 35 -4.43 6.40 14.41
C SER A 35 -3.26 7.29 14.85
N GLN A 36 -2.12 7.19 14.18
CA GLN A 36 -0.94 8.03 14.39
C GLN A 36 -0.15 8.17 13.09
N VAL A 37 0.80 9.11 13.08
CA VAL A 37 1.78 9.19 12.00
C VAL A 37 2.87 8.14 12.23
N ALA A 38 3.05 7.22 11.29
CA ALA A 38 4.14 6.26 11.34
C ALA A 38 5.49 6.96 11.14
N GLN A 39 6.56 6.44 11.75
CA GLN A 39 7.92 6.91 11.52
C GLN A 39 8.64 5.93 10.60
N VAL A 40 9.22 6.47 9.53
CA VAL A 40 10.07 5.73 8.59
C VAL A 40 11.47 6.32 8.65
N ASN A 41 12.42 5.54 9.17
CA ASN A 41 13.83 5.93 9.22
C ASN A 41 14.60 5.09 8.21
N ILE A 42 15.31 5.76 7.30
CA ILE A 42 16.11 5.15 6.25
C ILE A 42 17.56 5.54 6.49
N THR A 43 18.45 4.55 6.50
CA THR A 43 19.89 4.77 6.64
C THR A 43 20.58 4.19 5.40
N MET A 44 21.38 5.01 4.71
CA MET A 44 22.08 4.61 3.49
C MET A 44 23.41 5.36 3.33
N SER A 45 24.26 4.85 2.44
CA SER A 45 25.51 5.52 2.05
C SER A 45 25.22 6.95 1.55
N GLN A 46 25.99 7.93 2.04
CA GLN A 46 25.86 9.32 1.60
C GLN A 46 26.16 9.45 0.10
N ALA A 47 27.18 8.76 -0.41
CA ALA A 47 27.50 8.74 -1.84
C ALA A 47 26.34 8.17 -2.69
N ALA A 48 25.66 7.13 -2.21
CA ALA A 48 24.50 6.57 -2.89
C ALA A 48 23.30 7.53 -2.85
N PHE A 49 23.09 8.23 -1.73
CA PHE A 49 22.06 9.25 -1.62
C PHE A 49 22.33 10.42 -2.56
N ASP A 50 23.54 10.96 -2.57
CA ASP A 50 23.93 12.08 -3.43
C ASP A 50 23.81 11.70 -4.91
N TRP A 51 24.24 10.50 -5.29
CA TRP A 51 24.05 9.98 -6.64
C TRP A 51 22.57 9.89 -6.99
N MET A 52 21.73 9.36 -6.10
CA MET A 52 20.28 9.24 -6.32
C MET A 52 19.63 10.61 -6.52
N ILE A 53 20.03 11.63 -5.73
CA ILE A 53 19.52 12.99 -5.87
C ILE A 53 20.00 13.65 -7.16
N ALA A 54 21.27 13.49 -7.52
CA ALA A 54 21.84 14.02 -8.76
C ALA A 54 21.21 13.38 -10.01
N ASN A 55 20.90 12.09 -9.95
CA ASN A 55 20.33 11.30 -11.05
C ASN A 55 18.84 11.01 -10.82
N TYR A 56 18.07 12.02 -10.45
CA TYR A 56 16.69 11.85 -10.01
C TYR A 56 15.74 11.22 -11.06
N MET A 57 16.11 11.25 -12.34
CA MET A 57 15.38 10.56 -13.42
C MET A 57 15.72 9.08 -13.57
N SER A 58 16.77 8.58 -12.91
CA SER A 58 17.15 7.16 -12.96
C SER A 58 16.17 6.27 -12.17
N ASP A 59 16.02 5.02 -12.61
CA ASP A 59 15.31 3.96 -11.88
C ASP A 59 16.25 3.04 -11.09
N SER A 60 17.55 3.35 -11.02
CA SER A 60 18.52 2.60 -10.22
C SER A 60 18.11 2.56 -8.74
N ALA A 61 18.09 1.36 -8.18
CA ALA A 61 17.85 1.12 -6.78
C ALA A 61 19.16 1.08 -5.99
N HIS A 62 19.14 1.66 -4.79
CA HIS A 62 20.26 1.67 -3.87
C HIS A 62 19.91 0.90 -2.60
N VAL A 63 20.91 0.22 -2.03
CA VAL A 63 20.77 -0.50 -0.76
C VAL A 63 20.62 0.50 0.38
N CYS A 64 19.67 0.23 1.27
CA CYS A 64 19.49 0.94 2.53
C CYS A 64 19.07 -0.01 3.66
N THR A 65 19.17 0.50 4.88
CA THR A 65 18.49 -0.04 6.05
C THR A 65 17.20 0.73 6.25
N PHE A 66 16.09 0.02 6.41
CA PHE A 66 14.75 0.57 6.58
C PHE A 66 14.22 0.20 7.96
N LYS A 67 13.84 1.21 8.74
CA LYS A 67 13.15 1.04 10.02
C LYS A 67 11.77 1.66 9.94
N PHE A 68 10.75 0.89 10.32
CA PHE A 68 9.37 1.37 10.40
C PHE A 68 8.89 1.27 11.84
N LYS A 69 8.29 2.35 12.34
CA LYS A 69 7.76 2.42 13.70
C LYS A 69 6.35 3.02 13.73
N ASN A 70 5.41 2.33 14.36
CA ASN A 70 4.11 2.83 14.79
C ASN A 70 3.66 2.04 16.05
N LYS A 71 2.37 2.10 16.41
CA LYS A 71 1.82 1.38 17.57
C LYS A 71 1.95 -0.15 17.46
N TYR A 72 1.99 -0.71 16.26
CA TYR A 72 1.95 -2.16 16.03
C TYR A 72 3.28 -2.74 15.55
N ILE A 73 4.20 -1.89 15.08
CA ILE A 73 5.42 -2.27 14.38
C ILE A 73 6.56 -1.42 14.94
N ASP A 74 7.68 -2.03 15.33
CA ASP A 74 8.97 -1.37 15.56
C ASP A 74 10.05 -2.33 15.06
N THR A 75 10.28 -2.28 13.74
CA THR A 75 11.10 -3.29 13.05
C THR A 75 12.10 -2.61 12.12
N THR A 76 13.33 -3.12 12.14
CA THR A 76 14.43 -2.71 11.26
C THR A 76 14.78 -3.85 10.30
N ILE A 77 14.98 -3.53 9.03
CA ILE A 77 15.33 -4.46 7.96
C ILE A 77 16.49 -3.89 7.15
N THR A 78 17.50 -4.71 6.92
CA THR A 78 18.66 -4.39 6.08
C THR A 78 18.46 -4.91 4.65
N ASN A 79 19.33 -4.52 3.71
CA ASN A 79 19.26 -4.93 2.30
C ASN A 79 17.93 -4.57 1.63
N VAL A 80 17.37 -3.42 1.97
CA VAL A 80 16.15 -2.89 1.35
C VAL A 80 16.56 -1.99 0.19
N ALA A 81 15.80 -2.02 -0.89
CA ALA A 81 15.99 -1.12 -2.02
C ALA A 81 15.22 0.18 -1.82
N ILE A 82 15.90 1.29 -2.07
CA ILE A 82 15.31 2.62 -2.20
C ILE A 82 15.64 3.22 -3.57
N ARG A 83 14.66 3.89 -4.17
CA ARG A 83 14.86 4.73 -5.35
C ARG A 83 13.86 5.88 -5.39
N ILE A 84 14.16 6.90 -6.19
CA ILE A 84 13.19 7.94 -6.51
C ILE A 84 12.08 7.35 -7.40
N ARG A 85 10.83 7.81 -7.18
CA ARG A 85 9.66 7.38 -7.94
C ARG A 85 8.86 8.56 -8.50
N GLY A 86 8.04 8.23 -9.49
CA GLY A 86 7.14 9.16 -10.17
C GLY A 86 7.57 9.45 -11.59
N ASN A 87 6.99 10.49 -12.17
CA ASN A 87 7.36 10.99 -13.49
C ASN A 87 7.78 12.47 -13.34
N THR A 88 6.86 13.41 -13.54
CA THR A 88 7.08 14.85 -13.32
C THR A 88 7.49 15.18 -11.88
N SER A 89 6.97 14.44 -10.90
CA SER A 89 7.29 14.63 -9.47
C SER A 89 8.76 14.37 -9.12
N ARG A 90 9.54 13.73 -10.01
CA ARG A 90 10.97 13.50 -9.78
C ARG A 90 11.77 14.79 -9.78
N SER A 91 11.34 15.79 -10.56
CA SER A 91 11.97 17.12 -10.61
C SER A 91 11.63 17.99 -9.39
N ALA A 92 10.64 17.61 -8.58
CA ALA A 92 10.25 18.37 -7.40
C ALA A 92 11.36 18.38 -6.34
N GLN A 93 11.49 19.48 -5.60
CA GLN A 93 12.45 19.56 -4.49
C GLN A 93 12.24 18.42 -3.48
N LYS A 94 10.99 18.21 -3.07
CA LYS A 94 10.59 17.10 -2.20
C LYS A 94 10.35 15.84 -3.02
N LYS A 95 11.36 14.97 -3.05
CA LYS A 95 11.34 13.70 -3.79
C LYS A 95 10.38 12.71 -3.17
N SER A 96 9.77 11.87 -4.00
CA SER A 96 9.02 10.68 -3.59
C SER A 96 9.89 9.44 -3.72
N PHE A 97 9.74 8.48 -2.83
CA PHE A 97 10.58 7.29 -2.78
C PHE A 97 9.76 6.01 -2.94
N LYS A 98 10.32 5.02 -3.63
CA LYS A 98 9.83 3.64 -3.61
C LYS A 98 10.78 2.81 -2.75
N ILE A 99 10.21 2.05 -1.85
CA ILE A 99 10.90 1.07 -1.00
C ILE A 99 10.52 -0.31 -1.53
N SER A 100 11.51 -1.16 -1.80
CA SER A 100 11.30 -2.55 -2.22
C SER A 100 12.07 -3.47 -1.29
N PHE A 101 11.36 -4.40 -0.65
CA PHE A 101 11.93 -5.37 0.27
C PHE A 101 12.49 -6.60 -0.45
N ASN A 102 12.09 -6.82 -1.71
CA ASN A 102 12.44 -8.01 -2.46
C ASN A 102 13.39 -7.81 -3.66
N ASP A 103 13.89 -6.59 -3.87
CA ASP A 103 14.81 -6.33 -4.98
C ASP A 103 16.17 -7.00 -4.73
N PHE A 104 16.74 -6.80 -3.54
CA PHE A 104 18.03 -7.40 -3.13
C PHE A 104 17.87 -8.74 -2.41
N GLU A 105 16.70 -9.05 -1.87
CA GLU A 105 16.41 -10.33 -1.23
C GLU A 105 15.09 -10.94 -1.76
N LYS A 106 15.21 -11.82 -2.75
CA LYS A 106 14.04 -12.37 -3.47
C LYS A 106 13.08 -13.09 -2.51
N GLY A 107 11.78 -12.85 -2.70
CA GLY A 107 10.72 -13.46 -1.90
C GLY A 107 10.49 -12.83 -0.53
N ARG A 108 11.27 -11.82 -0.12
CA ARG A 108 11.06 -11.14 1.16
C ARG A 108 9.83 -10.23 1.12
N GLU A 109 9.00 -10.35 2.14
CA GLU A 109 7.86 -9.47 2.38
C GLU A 109 8.03 -8.76 3.73
N PHE A 110 7.41 -7.58 3.86
CA PHE A 110 7.32 -6.83 5.10
C PHE A 110 5.85 -6.64 5.46
N TYR A 111 5.35 -7.36 6.46
CA TYR A 111 3.92 -7.38 6.81
C TYR A 111 3.05 -7.61 5.56
N ASP A 112 3.32 -8.70 4.84
CA ASP A 112 2.66 -9.15 3.62
C ASP A 112 2.77 -8.19 2.41
N VAL A 113 3.62 -7.17 2.43
CA VAL A 113 3.87 -6.33 1.24
C VAL A 113 5.30 -6.45 0.75
N GLU A 114 5.50 -6.44 -0.55
CA GLU A 114 6.84 -6.44 -1.16
C GLU A 114 7.40 -5.03 -1.29
N LYS A 115 6.52 -4.03 -1.47
CA LYS A 115 6.89 -2.66 -1.80
C LYS A 115 6.02 -1.65 -1.05
N LEU A 116 6.62 -0.52 -0.70
CA LEU A 116 5.93 0.67 -0.17
C LEU A 116 6.25 1.89 -1.04
N ASN A 117 5.27 2.77 -1.20
CA ASN A 117 5.44 4.04 -1.91
C ASN A 117 5.33 5.19 -0.91
N LEU A 118 6.39 5.98 -0.75
CA LEU A 118 6.41 7.18 0.07
C LEU A 118 6.25 8.39 -0.84
N ASN A 119 5.05 8.95 -0.89
CA ASN A 119 4.73 10.10 -1.74
C ASN A 119 4.95 11.41 -1.00
N GLY A 120 5.77 12.29 -1.59
CA GLY A 120 6.03 13.62 -1.03
C GLY A 120 4.87 14.61 -1.24
N GLU A 121 3.95 14.31 -2.17
CA GLU A 121 2.76 15.12 -2.51
C GLU A 121 3.09 16.60 -2.78
N HIS A 122 4.20 16.85 -3.48
CA HIS A 122 4.76 18.19 -3.70
C HIS A 122 3.81 19.22 -4.34
N ASN A 123 2.84 18.76 -5.14
CA ASN A 123 1.86 19.59 -5.83
C ASN A 123 0.52 19.70 -5.07
N ASP A 124 0.41 19.07 -3.90
CA ASP A 124 -0.77 19.11 -3.05
C ASP A 124 -0.47 19.87 -1.76
N PRO A 125 -0.84 21.16 -1.64
CA PRO A 125 -0.63 21.94 -0.43
C PRO A 125 -1.27 21.33 0.83
N SER A 126 -2.32 20.52 0.70
CA SER A 126 -2.95 19.87 1.85
C SER A 126 -2.33 18.53 2.23
N ILE A 127 -1.51 17.93 1.35
CA ILE A 127 -0.94 16.57 1.51
C ILE A 127 -2.07 15.60 1.92
N ALA A 128 -3.24 15.69 1.30
CA ALA A 128 -4.41 14.94 1.75
C ALA A 128 -5.26 14.42 0.59
N ARG A 129 -5.17 15.01 -0.61
CA ARG A 129 -6.05 14.67 -1.73
C ARG A 129 -5.96 13.21 -2.09
N SER A 130 -4.75 12.66 -2.22
CA SER A 130 -4.55 11.25 -2.59
C SER A 130 -5.07 10.30 -1.50
N LYS A 131 -4.72 10.54 -0.23
CA LYS A 131 -5.22 9.75 0.91
C LYS A 131 -6.74 9.76 1.00
N VAL A 132 -7.38 10.93 0.93
CA VAL A 132 -8.84 11.06 0.98
C VAL A 132 -9.49 10.33 -0.19
N SER A 133 -8.94 10.48 -1.40
CA SER A 133 -9.45 9.80 -2.59
C SER A 133 -9.41 8.28 -2.44
N TRP A 134 -8.29 7.72 -1.99
CA TRP A 134 -8.16 6.28 -1.75
C TRP A 134 -9.13 5.78 -0.67
N GLY A 135 -9.32 6.57 0.40
CA GLY A 135 -10.29 6.29 1.45
C GLY A 135 -11.74 6.32 0.96
N LEU A 136 -12.08 7.25 0.06
CA LEU A 136 -13.40 7.30 -0.56
C LEU A 136 -13.67 6.07 -1.42
N PHE A 137 -12.72 5.67 -2.28
CA PHE A 137 -12.85 4.44 -3.07
C PHE A 137 -13.04 3.22 -2.18
N GLN A 138 -12.28 3.11 -1.09
CA GLN A 138 -12.43 2.02 -0.12
C GLN A 138 -13.80 2.02 0.55
N LYS A 139 -14.28 3.19 0.99
CA LYS A 139 -15.62 3.33 1.61
C LYS A 139 -16.77 3.02 0.66
N SER A 140 -16.57 3.25 -0.64
CA SER A 140 -17.53 2.89 -1.69
C SER A 140 -17.50 1.40 -2.07
N GLY A 141 -16.71 0.58 -1.36
CA GLY A 141 -16.61 -0.87 -1.61
C GLY A 141 -15.76 -1.24 -2.82
N LEU A 142 -15.01 -0.30 -3.41
CA LEU A 142 -14.14 -0.57 -4.55
C LEU A 142 -12.78 -1.11 -4.08
N PRO A 143 -12.16 -2.07 -4.80
CA PRO A 143 -10.78 -2.48 -4.55
C PRO A 143 -9.83 -1.29 -4.66
N SER A 144 -9.37 -0.78 -3.52
CA SER A 144 -8.59 0.44 -3.42
C SER A 144 -7.31 0.23 -2.61
N THR A 145 -6.29 1.03 -2.91
CA THR A 145 -5.05 1.07 -2.14
C THR A 145 -5.30 1.67 -0.77
N ARG A 146 -4.56 1.20 0.23
CA ARG A 146 -4.52 1.83 1.54
C ARG A 146 -3.47 2.94 1.54
N ALA A 147 -3.76 4.00 2.28
CA ALA A 147 -2.89 5.15 2.42
C ALA A 147 -2.89 5.67 3.87
N SER A 148 -1.71 5.90 4.42
CA SER A 148 -1.50 6.45 5.77
C SER A 148 -0.40 7.52 5.76
N TYR A 149 -0.33 8.34 6.80
CA TYR A 149 0.74 9.33 6.94
C TYR A 149 2.02 8.73 7.52
N ALA A 150 3.17 9.15 7.00
CA ALA A 150 4.48 8.75 7.48
C ALA A 150 5.43 9.96 7.59
N ALA A 151 6.09 10.09 8.74
CA ALA A 151 7.22 10.99 8.92
C ALA A 151 8.49 10.29 8.43
N VAL A 152 9.12 10.82 7.38
CA VAL A 152 10.27 10.17 6.73
C VAL A 152 11.57 10.85 7.14
N TYR A 153 12.56 10.03 7.51
CA TYR A 153 13.92 10.44 7.84
C TYR A 153 14.89 9.68 6.94
N ILE A 154 15.88 10.37 6.39
CA ILE A 154 17.00 9.75 5.64
C ILE A 154 18.30 10.23 6.27
N ASN A 155 19.14 9.30 6.73
CA ASN A 155 20.39 9.60 7.45
C ASN A 155 20.14 10.60 8.59
N ASP A 156 19.15 10.30 9.45
CA ASP A 156 18.69 11.10 10.59
C ASP A 156 18.15 12.50 10.28
N LYS A 157 18.15 12.92 9.01
CA LYS A 157 17.56 14.17 8.57
C LYS A 157 16.08 13.99 8.25
N TYR A 158 15.24 14.87 8.79
CA TYR A 158 13.81 14.88 8.50
C TYR A 158 13.56 15.34 7.05
N MET A 159 12.89 14.49 6.27
CA MET A 159 12.53 14.76 4.87
C MET A 159 11.14 15.40 4.74
N GLY A 160 10.31 15.31 5.78
CA GLY A 160 8.94 15.82 5.81
C GLY A 160 7.87 14.77 6.09
N LEU A 161 6.62 15.20 6.02
CA LEU A 161 5.44 14.35 6.07
C LEU A 161 5.14 13.78 4.68
N TYR A 162 4.98 12.47 4.58
CA TYR A 162 4.70 11.74 3.35
C TYR A 162 3.40 10.97 3.49
N ILE A 163 2.82 10.58 2.36
CA ILE A 163 1.75 9.57 2.33
C ILE A 163 2.38 8.23 1.93
N SER A 164 2.30 7.25 2.82
CA SER A 164 2.63 5.85 2.55
C SER A 164 1.46 5.21 1.82
N VAL A 165 1.64 4.92 0.52
CA VAL A 165 0.62 4.32 -0.35
C VAL A 165 0.99 2.88 -0.65
N GLU A 166 0.01 1.98 -0.48
CA GLU A 166 0.13 0.58 -0.86
C GLU A 166 0.49 0.41 -2.33
N ASN A 167 1.47 -0.45 -2.60
CA ASN A 167 1.83 -0.78 -3.97
C ASN A 167 0.77 -1.73 -4.56
N ILE A 168 0.30 -1.43 -5.77
CA ILE A 168 -0.56 -2.35 -6.52
C ILE A 168 0.35 -3.35 -7.24
N ASP A 169 0.32 -4.59 -6.78
CA ASP A 169 1.06 -5.75 -7.29
C ASP A 169 0.29 -7.04 -6.96
N ASP A 170 0.91 -8.19 -7.15
CA ASP A 170 0.31 -9.49 -6.91
C ASP A 170 -0.13 -9.66 -5.44
N GLN A 171 0.57 -9.03 -4.47
CA GLN A 171 0.16 -9.04 -3.07
C GLN A 171 -1.07 -8.19 -2.82
N PHE A 172 -1.27 -7.12 -3.59
CA PHE A 172 -2.53 -6.37 -3.57
C PHE A 172 -3.69 -7.21 -4.13
N LEU A 173 -3.45 -7.93 -5.23
CA LEU A 173 -4.47 -8.75 -5.88
C LEU A 173 -4.91 -9.93 -5.00
N LYS A 174 -3.95 -10.70 -4.46
CA LYS A 174 -4.20 -11.86 -3.57
C LYS A 174 -5.09 -11.53 -2.37
N LYS A 175 -5.02 -10.30 -1.87
CA LYS A 175 -5.78 -9.84 -0.69
C LYS A 175 -7.20 -9.39 -0.99
N ARG A 176 -7.53 -9.09 -2.24
CA ARG A 176 -8.77 -8.39 -2.62
C ARG A 176 -9.60 -9.11 -3.67
N PHE A 177 -9.01 -10.03 -4.41
CA PHE A 177 -9.68 -10.78 -5.46
C PHE A 177 -9.64 -12.27 -5.13
N TYR A 178 -10.71 -12.97 -5.50
CA TYR A 178 -10.80 -14.42 -5.36
C TYR A 178 -9.76 -15.14 -6.23
N ASP A 179 -9.53 -14.61 -7.43
CA ASP A 179 -8.49 -15.06 -8.35
C ASP A 179 -7.52 -13.90 -8.62
N ALA A 180 -6.24 -14.14 -8.33
CA ALA A 180 -5.15 -13.19 -8.51
C ALA A 180 -4.21 -13.56 -9.68
N SER A 181 -4.57 -14.58 -10.49
CA SER A 181 -3.75 -15.05 -11.62
C SER A 181 -3.91 -14.21 -12.90
N GLY A 182 -4.87 -13.28 -12.92
CA GLY A 182 -5.13 -12.41 -14.05
C GLY A 182 -4.06 -11.36 -14.30
N ASN A 183 -4.22 -10.61 -15.40
CA ASN A 183 -3.30 -9.55 -15.79
C ASN A 183 -3.53 -8.25 -15.01
N LEU A 184 -2.45 -7.64 -14.52
CA LEU A 184 -2.45 -6.30 -13.92
C LEU A 184 -1.87 -5.28 -14.89
N TYR A 185 -2.71 -4.37 -15.38
CA TYR A 185 -2.29 -3.28 -16.27
C TYR A 185 -2.19 -1.96 -15.52
N LYS A 186 -1.21 -1.13 -15.90
CA LYS A 186 -1.04 0.22 -15.39
C LYS A 186 -0.98 1.21 -16.54
N CYS A 187 -1.87 2.20 -16.53
CA CYS A 187 -1.81 3.29 -17.49
C CYS A 187 -0.57 4.16 -17.20
N LEU A 188 0.36 4.19 -18.15
CA LEU A 188 1.55 5.04 -18.09
C LEU A 188 1.30 6.36 -18.83
N TYR A 189 2.04 7.40 -18.45
CA TYR A 189 2.00 8.67 -19.17
C TYR A 189 2.44 8.45 -20.62
N GLY A 190 1.61 8.90 -21.57
CA GLY A 190 1.83 8.69 -23.00
C GLY A 190 1.42 7.31 -23.53
N ALA A 191 0.83 6.44 -22.71
CA ALA A 191 0.30 5.17 -23.18
C ALA A 191 -0.99 5.39 -23.99
N SER A 192 -1.04 4.87 -25.20
CA SER A 192 -2.24 4.75 -26.03
C SER A 192 -2.71 3.30 -26.03
N PHE A 193 -4.00 3.07 -25.81
CA PHE A 193 -4.64 1.76 -26.05
C PHE A 193 -5.01 1.61 -27.53
N ALA A 194 -4.11 2.01 -28.43
CA ALA A 194 -4.32 1.76 -29.86
C ALA A 194 -3.96 0.30 -30.17
N PRO A 195 -4.80 -0.43 -30.94
CA PRO A 195 -4.40 -1.69 -31.56
C PRO A 195 -3.26 -1.50 -32.57
#